data_AF-A0A6M2CMD2-F1
#
_entry.id   AF-A0A6M2CMD2-F1
#
_cell.length_a   1.000
_cell.length_b   1.000
_cell.length_c   1.000
_cell.angle_alpha   90.00
_cell.angle_beta   90.00
_cell.angle_gamma   90.00
#
_symmetry.space_group_name_H-M   'P 1'
#
loop_
_entity.id
_entity.type
_entity.pdbx_description
1 polymer ?
#
loop_
_entity_poly.entity_id
_entity_poly.type
_entity_poly.pdbx_seq_one_letter_code
_entity_poly.pdbx_strand_id
1 'polypeptide(L)'
;DVNKNLCFLQWFESFNPFATFAFTLIGLSYESLTHVHQKLEQKSVHMESTTRTVRTVCRTEHVYMDVSLRFEEPGEEVDAAMFKFIIQQALRTSFGEVGASVHVDVLKFRETDLRAYLRVLSSNLVRLWSSLTLTSSYNGRPCSFRVYKVSPSPASLAVSSLHYQHLPAAEETAAE
;
A
#
# COMPACT_ATOMS: atom_id res chain seq x y z
N ASP A 1 -3.51 30.55 -8.41
CA ASP A 1 -4.14 30.96 -7.14
C ASP A 1 -5.64 30.69 -7.03
N VAL A 2 -6.14 29.47 -7.25
CA VAL A 2 -7.56 29.13 -6.94
C VAL A 2 -7.69 27.67 -6.49
N ASN A 3 -6.86 27.20 -5.55
CA ASN A 3 -7.01 25.82 -5.06
C ASN A 3 -6.58 25.61 -3.60
N LYS A 4 -6.78 26.63 -2.75
CA LYS A 4 -6.56 26.53 -1.29
C LYS A 4 -7.86 26.46 -0.48
N ASN A 5 -9.03 26.53 -1.11
CA ASN A 5 -10.32 26.61 -0.39
C ASN A 5 -11.17 25.33 -0.42
N LEU A 6 -10.74 24.24 -1.07
CA LEU A 6 -11.49 22.97 -1.02
C LEU A 6 -11.18 22.10 0.21
N CYS A 7 -10.17 22.44 1.00
CA CYS A 7 -9.83 21.69 2.22
C CYS A 7 -10.71 22.06 3.42
N PHE A 8 -11.42 23.20 3.37
CA PHE A 8 -12.20 23.69 4.50
C PHE A 8 -13.64 23.14 4.54
N LEU A 9 -14.15 22.60 3.42
CA LEU A 9 -15.53 22.12 3.32
C LEU A 9 -15.69 20.60 3.48
N GLN A 10 -14.61 19.87 3.77
CA GLN A 10 -14.69 18.43 4.07
C GLN A 10 -14.65 18.13 5.57
N TRP A 11 -14.70 19.17 6.41
CA TRP A 11 -14.75 19.08 7.87
C TRP A 11 -16.17 19.24 8.45
N PHE A 12 -17.20 19.49 7.63
CA PHE A 12 -18.56 19.79 8.11
C PHE A 12 -19.64 18.73 7.79
N GLU A 13 -19.27 17.56 7.27
CA GLU A 13 -20.19 16.42 7.07
C GLU A 13 -20.09 15.39 8.22
N SER A 14 -20.10 15.91 9.43
CA SER A 14 -20.45 15.15 10.61
C SER A 14 -21.48 15.99 11.33
N PHE A 15 -22.75 15.95 10.89
CA PHE A 15 -23.94 16.18 11.70
C PHE A 15 -25.23 16.05 10.87
N ASN A 16 -26.07 15.10 11.29
CA ASN A 16 -27.52 14.93 11.06
C ASN A 16 -28.09 14.32 9.75
N PRO A 17 -29.06 13.38 9.87
CA PRO A 17 -29.73 12.71 8.76
C PRO A 17 -31.08 13.37 8.45
N PHE A 18 -31.20 14.13 7.36
CA PHE A 18 -32.51 14.57 6.86
C PHE A 18 -32.43 15.04 5.40
N ALA A 19 -32.36 14.11 4.44
CA ALA A 19 -32.55 14.45 3.01
C ALA A 19 -32.92 13.23 2.16
N THR A 20 -33.85 12.41 2.64
CA THR A 20 -34.53 11.42 1.81
C THR A 20 -35.83 12.04 1.31
N PHE A 21 -35.83 12.85 0.25
CA PHE A 21 -37.06 13.17 -0.49
C PHE A 21 -36.70 13.89 -1.81
N ALA A 22 -37.44 13.56 -2.86
CA ALA A 22 -37.42 14.14 -4.21
C ALA A 22 -36.40 13.56 -5.20
N PHE A 23 -36.74 12.42 -5.81
CA PHE A 23 -36.63 12.26 -7.27
C PHE A 23 -37.63 11.19 -7.74
N THR A 24 -38.91 11.42 -7.44
CA THR A 24 -40.05 10.78 -8.11
C THR A 24 -40.82 11.85 -8.86
N LEU A 25 -40.25 12.31 -9.98
CA LEU A 25 -40.95 13.11 -10.99
C LEU A 25 -39.98 13.30 -12.16
N ILE A 26 -40.10 12.43 -13.15
CA ILE A 26 -40.06 12.68 -14.60
C ILE A 26 -40.26 11.29 -15.20
N GLY A 27 -41.53 10.91 -15.38
CA GLY A 27 -41.88 9.76 -16.18
C GLY A 27 -41.55 10.08 -17.64
N LEU A 28 -40.65 9.31 -18.24
CA LEU A 28 -40.55 9.21 -19.69
C LEU A 28 -40.42 7.74 -20.10
N SER A 29 -41.30 7.40 -21.02
CA SER A 29 -41.64 6.09 -21.56
C SER A 29 -40.50 5.45 -22.36
N TYR A 30 -40.41 4.13 -22.22
CA TYR A 30 -39.75 3.18 -23.12
C TYR A 30 -40.45 3.20 -24.49
N GLU A 31 -39.71 3.31 -25.60
CA GLU A 31 -39.90 2.58 -26.87
C GLU A 31 -39.21 3.28 -28.06
N SER A 32 -38.70 2.47 -28.98
CA SER A 32 -38.00 2.82 -30.24
C SER A 32 -36.53 3.23 -30.15
N LEU A 33 -35.63 2.25 -30.05
CA LEU A 33 -34.26 2.37 -30.57
C LEU A 33 -33.55 1.02 -30.83
N THR A 34 -34.30 -0.06 -31.06
CA THR A 34 -33.73 -1.39 -31.38
C THR A 34 -33.39 -1.58 -32.87
N HIS A 35 -33.59 -0.56 -33.72
CA HIS A 35 -33.43 -0.68 -35.19
C HIS A 35 -32.20 0.08 -35.75
N VAL A 36 -31.18 0.29 -34.94
CA VAL A 36 -29.85 0.80 -35.36
C VAL A 36 -28.74 -0.23 -35.05
N HIS A 37 -29.12 -1.39 -34.50
CA HIS A 37 -28.22 -2.37 -33.89
C HIS A 37 -27.49 -3.31 -34.88
N GLN A 38 -27.55 -3.05 -36.19
CA GLN A 38 -27.04 -4.02 -37.18
C GLN A 38 -26.22 -3.42 -38.34
N LYS A 39 -25.88 -2.12 -38.28
CA LYS A 39 -25.13 -1.43 -39.35
C LYS A 39 -23.81 -0.79 -38.88
N LEU A 40 -23.19 -1.31 -37.81
CA LEU A 40 -21.91 -0.81 -37.30
C LEU A 40 -20.86 -1.90 -37.00
N GLU A 41 -21.14 -3.17 -37.29
CA GLU A 41 -20.23 -4.29 -36.97
C GLU A 41 -19.10 -4.51 -38.00
N GLN A 42 -19.00 -3.73 -39.09
CA GLN A 42 -18.06 -4.10 -40.18
C GLN A 42 -17.30 -2.94 -40.84
N LYS A 43 -17.21 -1.76 -40.22
CA LYS A 43 -16.50 -0.64 -40.84
C LYS A 43 -15.66 0.19 -39.86
N SER A 44 -14.59 -0.39 -39.32
CA SER A 44 -13.33 0.33 -39.04
C SER A 44 -12.30 -0.57 -38.35
N VAL A 45 -11.77 -1.53 -39.09
CA VAL A 45 -10.34 -1.85 -38.93
C VAL A 45 -9.56 -0.66 -39.52
N HIS A 46 -9.59 0.50 -38.86
CA HIS A 46 -8.58 1.55 -38.97
C HIS A 46 -8.85 2.71 -38.02
N MET A 47 -7.89 2.93 -37.13
CA MET A 47 -7.68 4.10 -36.28
C MET A 47 -8.70 4.35 -35.18
N GLU A 48 -8.45 3.78 -34.00
CA GLU A 48 -9.15 4.21 -32.79
C GLU A 48 -8.17 4.44 -31.64
N SER A 49 -7.79 5.71 -31.52
CA SER A 49 -7.46 6.47 -30.31
C SER A 49 -7.16 5.62 -29.07
N THR A 50 -5.92 5.67 -28.58
CA THR A 50 -5.56 5.23 -27.23
C THR A 50 -6.34 6.05 -26.21
N THR A 51 -7.57 5.64 -25.93
CA THR A 51 -8.41 6.20 -24.88
C THR A 51 -7.71 5.90 -23.56
N ARG A 52 -7.05 6.91 -22.99
CA ARG A 52 -6.44 6.83 -21.67
C ARG A 52 -7.55 6.56 -20.65
N THR A 53 -7.74 5.30 -20.29
CA THR A 53 -8.62 4.94 -19.17
C THR A 53 -7.95 5.41 -17.89
N VAL A 54 -8.34 6.59 -17.40
CA VAL A 54 -7.90 7.08 -16.10
C VAL A 54 -8.59 6.21 -15.05
N ARG A 55 -7.85 5.23 -14.53
CA ARG A 55 -8.30 4.45 -13.38
C ARG A 55 -8.03 5.26 -12.13
N THR A 56 -9.08 5.64 -11.41
CA THR A 56 -8.97 6.12 -10.03
C THR A 56 -8.24 5.04 -9.22
N VAL A 57 -7.06 5.37 -8.69
CA VAL A 57 -6.27 4.46 -7.86
C VAL A 57 -7.03 4.24 -6.56
N CYS A 58 -7.63 3.05 -6.38
CA CYS A 58 -8.22 2.67 -5.11
C CYS A 58 -7.13 2.67 -4.03
N ARG A 59 -7.45 3.22 -2.86
CA ARG A 59 -6.53 3.18 -1.72
C ARG A 59 -6.32 1.73 -1.31
N THR A 60 -5.06 1.32 -1.18
CA THR A 60 -4.72 -0.01 -0.69
C THR A 60 -4.97 -0.07 0.82
N GLU A 61 -5.82 -0.99 1.24
CA GLU A 61 -6.11 -1.22 2.66
C GLU A 61 -4.89 -1.73 3.42
N HIS A 62 -4.06 -2.53 2.74
CA HIS A 62 -2.88 -3.16 3.31
C HIS A 62 -1.62 -2.62 2.67
N VAL A 63 -0.57 -2.52 3.48
CA VAL A 63 0.79 -2.19 3.06
C VAL A 63 1.71 -3.29 3.56
N TYR A 64 2.73 -3.57 2.76
CA TYR A 64 3.71 -4.61 3.03
C TYR A 64 5.07 -3.99 3.31
N MET A 65 5.77 -4.56 4.29
CA MET A 65 7.08 -4.09 4.72
C MET A 65 8.05 -5.26 4.77
N ASP A 66 9.29 -4.98 4.42
CA ASP A 66 10.42 -5.89 4.55
C ASP A 66 11.35 -5.36 5.63
N VAL A 67 11.50 -6.14 6.71
CA VAL A 67 12.14 -5.71 7.95
C VAL A 67 13.10 -6.80 8.42
N SER A 68 14.30 -6.42 8.88
CA SER A 68 15.18 -7.31 9.66
C SER A 68 15.36 -6.81 11.09
N LEU A 69 15.41 -7.73 12.04
CA LEU A 69 15.86 -7.49 13.40
C LEU A 69 17.35 -7.78 13.50
N ARG A 70 18.11 -6.93 14.20
CA ARG A 70 19.51 -7.18 14.52
C ARG A 70 19.74 -7.02 16.01
N PHE A 71 20.41 -7.98 16.60
CA PHE A 71 20.96 -7.89 17.94
C PHE A 71 22.43 -7.49 17.85
N GLU A 72 22.91 -6.75 18.85
CA GLU A 72 24.33 -6.42 18.96
C GLU A 72 25.16 -7.66 19.31
N GLU A 73 24.65 -8.52 20.19
CA GLU A 73 25.30 -9.75 20.62
C GLU A 73 24.66 -10.98 19.92
N PRO A 74 25.46 -11.83 19.26
CA PRO A 74 24.98 -13.07 18.68
C PRO A 74 24.72 -14.11 19.77
N GLY A 75 23.46 -14.45 20.00
CA GLY A 75 23.13 -15.49 20.99
C GLY A 75 21.64 -15.70 21.26
N GLU A 76 20.75 -15.09 20.47
CA GLU A 76 19.31 -15.27 20.61
C GLU A 76 18.74 -15.88 19.34
N GLU A 77 18.33 -17.14 19.44
CA GLU A 77 17.55 -17.78 18.39
C GLU A 77 16.12 -17.25 18.47
N VAL A 78 15.74 -16.44 17.49
CA VAL A 78 14.40 -15.85 17.40
C VAL A 78 13.59 -16.66 16.41
N ASP A 79 12.55 -17.34 16.89
CA ASP A 79 11.51 -17.96 16.06
C ASP A 79 10.51 -16.91 15.53
N ALA A 80 9.73 -17.26 14.51
CA ALA A 80 8.67 -16.42 13.94
C ALA A 80 7.66 -15.94 15.00
N ALA A 81 7.30 -16.79 15.97
CA ALA A 81 6.39 -16.40 17.05
C ALA A 81 7.01 -15.34 17.96
N MET A 82 8.29 -15.51 18.31
CA MET A 82 9.02 -14.56 19.13
C MET A 82 9.24 -13.25 18.38
N PHE A 83 9.56 -13.29 17.08
CA PHE A 83 9.66 -12.10 16.24
C PHE A 83 8.37 -11.28 16.25
N LYS A 84 7.20 -11.93 16.10
CA LYS A 84 5.89 -11.27 16.20
C LYS A 84 5.66 -10.66 17.58
N PHE A 85 6.04 -11.38 18.64
CA PHE A 85 5.92 -10.89 20.01
C PHE A 85 6.79 -9.65 20.27
N ILE A 86 8.04 -9.64 19.79
CA ILE A 86 8.93 -8.48 19.90
C ILE A 86 8.31 -7.26 19.21
N ILE A 87 7.72 -7.44 18.02
CA ILE A 87 7.01 -6.35 17.31
C ILE A 87 5.82 -5.84 18.13
N GLN A 88 5.01 -6.74 18.70
CA GLN A 88 3.88 -6.33 19.53
C GLN A 88 4.33 -5.61 20.80
N GLN A 89 5.45 -6.02 21.40
CA GLN A 89 6.01 -5.30 22.53
C GLN A 89 6.52 -3.92 22.15
N ALA A 90 7.24 -3.79 21.03
CA ALA A 90 7.67 -2.50 20.51
C ALA A 90 6.49 -1.52 20.33
N LEU A 91 5.38 -2.01 19.77
CA LEU A 91 4.14 -1.26 19.62
C LEU A 91 3.53 -0.86 20.97
N ARG A 92 3.50 -1.80 21.93
CA ARG A 92 2.98 -1.54 23.27
C ARG A 92 3.84 -0.54 24.05
N THR A 93 5.16 -0.60 23.95
CA THR A 93 6.07 0.32 24.64
C THR A 93 5.96 1.74 24.08
N SER A 94 5.78 1.89 22.77
CA SER A 94 5.71 3.21 22.12
C SER A 94 4.32 3.86 22.17
N PHE A 95 3.25 3.08 22.00
CA PHE A 95 1.87 3.60 21.90
C PHE A 95 0.92 3.08 22.99
N GLY A 96 1.42 2.32 23.97
CA GLY A 96 0.61 1.73 25.03
C GLY A 96 -0.36 0.67 24.50
N GLU A 97 -1.52 0.55 25.16
CA GLU A 97 -2.54 -0.46 24.83
C GLU A 97 -3.13 -0.27 23.43
N VAL A 98 -3.22 0.98 22.96
CA VAL A 98 -3.66 1.30 21.60
C VAL A 98 -2.69 0.73 20.57
N GLY A 99 -1.38 0.76 20.86
CA GLY A 99 -0.37 0.10 20.04
C GLY A 99 -0.48 -1.42 20.04
N ALA A 100 -0.74 -2.00 21.21
CA ALA A 100 -0.89 -3.44 21.37
C ALA A 100 -2.08 -4.01 20.58
N SER A 101 -3.14 -3.22 20.36
CA SER A 101 -4.27 -3.61 19.51
C SER A 101 -3.98 -3.63 18.00
N VAL A 102 -2.83 -3.11 17.55
CA VAL A 102 -2.48 -3.08 16.13
C VAL A 102 -2.20 -4.51 15.64
N HIS A 103 -3.01 -4.97 14.70
CA HIS A 103 -2.82 -6.26 14.07
C HIS A 103 -1.69 -6.20 13.03
N VAL A 104 -0.68 -7.06 13.21
CA VAL A 104 0.44 -7.22 12.29
C VAL A 104 0.57 -8.70 11.93
N ASP A 105 0.60 -8.97 10.63
CA ASP A 105 0.78 -10.30 10.08
C ASP A 105 2.20 -10.51 9.60
N VAL A 106 2.82 -11.61 10.04
CA VAL A 106 4.12 -12.06 9.54
C VAL A 106 3.86 -13.06 8.42
N LEU A 107 4.14 -12.66 7.17
CA LEU A 107 3.88 -13.49 5.99
C LEU A 107 4.95 -14.55 5.77
N LYS A 108 6.20 -14.16 5.98
CA LYS A 108 7.36 -15.02 5.81
C LYS A 108 8.46 -14.54 6.72
N PHE A 109 9.01 -15.45 7.52
CA PHE A 109 10.14 -15.20 8.39
C PHE A 109 11.33 -16.03 7.93
N ARG A 110 12.52 -15.46 8.03
CA ARG A 110 13.80 -16.11 7.71
C ARG A 110 14.71 -15.95 8.92
N GLU A 111 14.99 -17.07 9.58
CA GLU A 111 15.82 -17.15 10.78
C GLU A 111 17.28 -16.75 10.52
N THR A 112 17.84 -17.10 9.35
CA THR A 112 19.26 -16.85 9.03
C THR A 112 19.66 -15.38 9.12
N ASP A 113 18.78 -14.48 8.67
CA ASP A 113 19.02 -13.04 8.59
C ASP A 113 18.11 -12.26 9.56
N LEU A 114 17.30 -12.97 10.35
CA LEU A 114 16.21 -12.42 11.17
C LEU A 114 15.33 -11.43 10.40
N ARG A 115 15.01 -11.79 9.13
CA ARG A 115 14.29 -10.95 8.18
C ARG A 115 12.88 -11.45 7.95
N ALA A 116 11.92 -10.55 7.95
CA ALA A 116 10.51 -10.85 7.84
C ALA A 116 9.79 -9.94 6.85
N TYR A 117 8.79 -10.51 6.20
CA TYR A 117 7.80 -9.77 5.43
C TYR A 117 6.55 -9.57 6.28
N LEU A 118 6.20 -8.32 6.51
CA LEU A 118 5.07 -7.91 7.33
C LEU A 118 3.93 -7.38 6.46
N ARG A 119 2.69 -7.64 6.87
CA ARG A 119 1.49 -6.99 6.35
C ARG A 119 0.81 -6.23 7.48
N VAL A 120 0.44 -4.98 7.21
CA VAL A 120 -0.24 -4.09 8.15
C VAL A 120 -1.29 -3.28 7.40
N LEU A 121 -2.32 -2.80 8.12
CA LEU A 121 -3.26 -1.82 7.57
C LEU A 121 -2.53 -0.51 7.28
N SER A 122 -2.88 0.15 6.17
CA SER A 122 -2.29 1.42 5.75
C SER A 122 -2.44 2.52 6.81
N SER A 123 -3.53 2.50 7.58
CA SER A 123 -3.77 3.41 8.71
C SER A 123 -2.80 3.22 9.88
N ASN A 124 -2.26 2.02 10.07
CA ASN A 124 -1.37 1.67 11.18
C ASN A 124 0.10 1.59 10.76
N LEU A 125 0.42 1.78 9.47
CA LEU A 125 1.78 1.74 8.94
C LEU A 125 2.73 2.68 9.69
N VAL A 126 2.30 3.93 9.90
CA VAL A 126 3.13 4.95 10.55
C VAL A 126 3.42 4.57 12.00
N ARG A 127 2.44 4.01 12.72
CA ARG A 127 2.61 3.54 14.10
C ARG A 127 3.58 2.37 14.16
N LEU A 128 3.43 1.38 13.29
CA LEU A 128 4.34 0.24 13.24
C LEU A 128 5.77 0.68 12.89
N TRP A 129 5.95 1.52 11.87
CA TRP A 129 7.30 1.90 11.46
C TRP A 129 8.00 2.76 12.52
N SER A 130 7.29 3.72 13.12
CA SER A 130 7.85 4.52 14.20
C SER A 130 8.19 3.67 15.43
N SER A 131 7.33 2.72 15.83
CA SER A 131 7.64 1.83 16.97
C SER A 131 8.89 0.99 16.71
N LEU A 132 9.02 0.42 15.51
CA LEU A 132 10.18 -0.39 15.14
C LEU A 132 11.47 0.44 15.14
N THR A 133 11.41 1.68 14.63
CA THR A 133 12.58 2.56 14.56
C THR A 133 13.01 3.06 15.94
N LEU A 134 12.06 3.25 16.87
CA LEU A 134 12.32 3.69 18.23
C LEU A 134 12.74 2.56 19.18
N THR A 135 12.53 1.30 18.79
CA THR A 135 12.92 0.16 19.62
C THR A 135 14.43 0.03 19.62
N SER A 136 15.03 0.17 20.80
CA SER A 136 16.48 0.08 21.01
C SER A 136 16.91 -1.15 21.81
N SER A 137 15.98 -1.81 22.51
CA SER A 137 16.29 -2.98 23.32
C SER A 137 15.08 -3.89 23.52
N TYR A 138 15.36 -5.18 23.70
CA TYR A 138 14.39 -6.22 24.04
C TYR A 138 15.01 -7.11 25.13
N ASN A 139 14.27 -7.37 26.21
CA ASN A 139 14.74 -8.16 27.37
C ASN A 139 16.13 -7.74 27.92
N GLY A 140 16.41 -6.44 27.93
CA GLY A 140 17.70 -5.90 28.41
C GLY A 140 18.86 -6.05 27.42
N ARG A 141 18.63 -6.62 26.24
CA ARG A 141 19.61 -6.72 25.17
C ARG A 141 19.39 -5.62 24.12
N PRO A 142 20.44 -4.93 23.67
CA PRO A 142 20.33 -3.92 22.62
C PRO A 142 19.95 -4.59 21.29
N CYS A 143 18.88 -4.09 20.67
CA CYS A 143 18.38 -4.57 19.40
C CYS A 143 17.90 -3.40 18.53
N SER A 144 17.94 -3.59 17.21
CA SER A 144 17.49 -2.59 16.26
C SER A 144 16.75 -3.22 15.09
N PHE A 145 15.67 -2.59 14.68
CA PHE A 145 14.97 -2.95 13.46
C PHE A 145 15.48 -2.13 12.28
N ARG A 146 15.68 -2.80 11.14
CA ARG A 146 16.02 -2.17 9.87
C ARG A 146 14.94 -2.48 8.84
N VAL A 147 14.29 -1.43 8.34
CA VAL A 147 13.32 -1.52 7.26
C VAL A 147 14.05 -1.37 5.93
N TYR A 148 13.93 -2.36 5.04
CA TYR A 148 14.54 -2.31 3.70
C TYR A 148 13.59 -1.72 2.67
N LYS A 149 12.32 -2.15 2.70
CA LYS A 149 11.36 -1.82 1.66
C LYS A 149 9.95 -1.72 2.22
N VAL A 150 9.18 -0.80 1.67
CA VAL A 150 7.75 -0.64 1.96
C VAL A 150 7.04 -0.48 0.63
N SER A 151 5.96 -1.23 0.44
CA SER A 151 5.19 -1.20 -0.81
C SER A 151 3.70 -1.52 -0.56
N PRO A 152 2.77 -0.83 -1.22
CA PRO A 152 1.35 -1.16 -1.18
C PRO A 152 1.00 -2.43 -1.98
N SER A 153 1.90 -2.91 -2.86
CA SER A 153 1.72 -4.15 -3.61
C SER A 153 2.79 -5.20 -3.25
N PRO A 154 2.41 -6.49 -3.05
CA PRO A 154 3.36 -7.57 -2.79
C PRO A 154 4.34 -7.77 -3.96
N ALA A 155 3.85 -7.64 -5.20
CA ALA A 155 4.66 -7.81 -6.39
C ALA A 155 5.81 -6.79 -6.46
N SER A 156 5.53 -5.51 -6.18
CA SER A 156 6.58 -4.49 -6.14
C SER A 156 7.54 -4.69 -4.96
N LEU A 157 7.08 -5.30 -3.86
CA LEU A 157 7.95 -5.61 -2.72
C LEU A 157 9.02 -6.66 -3.08
N ALA A 158 8.64 -7.67 -3.87
CA ALA A 158 9.53 -8.75 -4.28
C ALA A 158 10.66 -8.30 -5.24
N VAL A 159 10.45 -7.22 -6.00
CA VAL A 159 11.46 -6.69 -6.93
C VAL A 159 12.63 -6.10 -6.14
N SER A 160 13.82 -6.66 -6.23
CA SER A 160 15.00 -6.06 -5.58
C SER A 160 15.57 -4.94 -6.46
N SER A 161 15.85 -3.78 -5.87
CA SER A 161 16.51 -2.67 -6.59
C SER A 161 17.94 -3.01 -7.02
N LEU A 162 18.57 -3.98 -6.36
CA LEU A 162 19.89 -4.53 -6.73
C LEU A 162 19.90 -5.26 -8.09
N HIS A 163 18.75 -5.68 -8.62
CA HIS A 163 18.67 -6.45 -9.87
C HIS A 163 18.61 -5.56 -11.12
N TYR A 164 18.64 -4.22 -10.98
CA TYR A 164 18.76 -3.32 -12.13
C TYR A 164 20.20 -3.31 -12.64
N GLN A 165 20.48 -4.18 -13.60
CA GLN A 165 21.66 -4.05 -14.46
C GLN A 165 21.32 -3.09 -15.60
N HIS A 166 21.93 -1.90 -15.59
CA HIS A 166 21.94 -1.06 -16.77
C HIS A 166 22.81 -1.73 -17.82
N LEU A 167 22.20 -2.31 -18.85
CA LEU A 167 22.91 -2.66 -20.06
C LEU A 167 23.30 -1.34 -20.73
N PRO A 168 24.60 -1.05 -20.92
CA PRO A 168 25.00 0.12 -21.69
C PRO A 168 24.38 0.01 -23.07
N ALA A 169 23.66 1.05 -23.50
CA ALA A 169 23.23 1.16 -24.89
C ALA A 169 24.51 1.10 -25.73
N ALA A 170 24.64 0.06 -26.56
CA ALA A 170 25.77 -0.05 -27.48
C ALA A 170 25.84 1.27 -28.25
N GLU A 171 26.95 1.97 -28.08
CA GLU A 171 27.28 3.17 -28.80
C GLU A 171 27.30 2.79 -30.29
N GLU A 172 26.26 3.18 -31.03
CA GLU A 172 26.25 3.15 -32.49
C GLU A 172 27.35 4.10 -32.96
N THR A 173 28.58 3.60 -32.94
CA THR A 173 29.72 4.27 -33.53
C THR A 173 29.56 4.15 -35.03
N ALA A 174 29.23 5.29 -35.62
CA ALA A 174 29.24 5.55 -37.05
C ALA A 174 30.50 4.93 -37.69
N ALA A 175 30.28 3.96 -38.57
CA ALA A 175 31.27 3.56 -39.56
C ALA A 175 31.04 4.45 -40.80
N GLU A 176 31.95 5.41 -40.95
CA GLU A 176 32.24 6.14 -42.19
C GLU A 176 32.94 5.21 -43.21
#